data_AF-A0A371D349-F1
#
_entry.id   AF-A0A371D349-F1
#
_cell.length_a   1.000
_cell.length_b   1.000
_cell.length_c   1.000
_cell.angle_alpha   90.00
_cell.angle_beta   90.00
_cell.angle_gamma   90.00
#
_symmetry.space_group_name_H-M   'P 1'
#
loop_
_entity.id
_entity.type
_entity.pdbx_description
1 polymer ?
#
loop_
_entity_poly.entity_id
_entity_poly.type
_entity_poly.pdbx_seq_one_letter_code
_entity_poly.pdbx_strand_id
1 'polypeptide(L)' 'MIRPNLDAMIESIYGDIHPEQHAPPPPEYFLNRIILSARNEDVDDINACILERMPGEERTFHSVDSVI' A
#
# COMPACT_ATOMS: atom_id res chain seq x y z
N MET A 1 -5.54 -12.70 8.03
CA MET A 1 -4.89 -12.70 9.37
C MET A 1 -3.44 -12.28 9.15
N ILE A 2 -3.14 -11.01 9.38
CA ILE A 2 -1.78 -10.50 9.19
C ILE A 2 -0.91 -10.96 10.37
N ARG A 3 0.31 -11.41 10.07
CA ARG A 3 1.24 -12.00 11.05
C ARG A 3 1.91 -10.86 11.83
N PRO A 4 2.12 -10.96 13.16
CA PRO A 4 2.63 -9.85 13.99
C PRO A 4 3.94 -9.21 13.52
N ASN A 5 4.77 -9.94 12.76
CA ASN A 5 6.02 -9.44 12.19
C ASN A 5 5.81 -8.55 10.95
N LEU A 6 4.71 -8.76 10.21
CA LEU A 6 4.40 -8.00 9.00
C LEU A 6 3.91 -6.60 9.36
N ASP A 7 3.02 -6.47 10.34
CA ASP A 7 2.56 -5.15 10.82
C ASP A 7 3.73 -4.31 11.32
N ALA A 8 4.59 -4.88 12.15
CA ALA A 8 5.78 -4.18 12.66
C ALA A 8 6.73 -3.74 11.53
N MET A 9 6.88 -4.55 10.48
CA MET A 9 7.67 -4.18 9.31
C MET A 9 7.02 -3.03 8.55
N ILE A 10 5.71 -3.09 8.29
CA ILE A 10 4.95 -2.02 7.62
C ILE A 10 5.07 -0.71 8.41
N GLU A 11 4.88 -0.75 9.73
CA GLU A 11 5.07 0.43 10.60
C GLU A 11 6.49 0.99 10.51
N SER A 12 7.51 0.12 10.45
CA SER A 12 8.91 0.60 10.37
C SER A 12 9.25 1.30 9.05
N ILE A 13 8.55 0.98 7.96
CA ILE A 13 8.82 1.51 6.62
C ILE A 13 7.88 2.67 6.27
N TYR A 14 6.60 2.55 6.64
CA TYR A 14 5.49 3.41 6.23
C TYR A 14 4.71 4.04 7.40
N GLY A 15 5.20 3.93 8.63
CA GLY A 15 4.52 4.44 9.83
C GLY A 15 4.40 5.97 9.90
N ASP A 16 5.05 6.69 8.98
CA ASP A 16 4.93 8.14 8.79
C ASP A 16 3.81 8.53 7.78
N ILE A 17 3.08 7.58 7.22
CA ILE A 17 1.87 7.84 6.41
C ILE A 17 0.65 7.83 7.31
N HIS A 18 -0.13 8.91 7.26
CA HIS A 18 -1.34 9.06 8.06
C HIS A 18 -2.49 9.65 7.24
N PRO A 19 -3.75 9.20 7.47
CA PRO A 19 -4.91 9.72 6.75
C PRO A 19 -5.14 11.23 6.94
N GLU A 20 -4.66 11.80 8.04
CA GLU A 20 -4.79 13.23 8.37
C GLU A 20 -3.83 14.13 7.59
N GLN A 21 -2.90 13.56 6.81
CA GLN A 21 -1.97 14.34 5.99
C GLN A 21 -2.71 15.08 4.86
N HIS A 22 -2.22 16.26 4.51
CA HIS A 22 -2.84 17.07 3.44
C HIS A 22 -2.64 16.47 2.04
N ALA A 23 -1.57 15.70 1.84
CA ALA A 23 -1.20 15.15 0.55
C ALA A 23 -0.38 13.86 0.74
N PRO A 24 -0.45 12.92 -0.23
CA PRO A 24 0.39 11.73 -0.20
C PRO A 24 1.88 12.08 -0.34
N PRO A 25 2.79 11.20 0.13
CA PRO A 25 4.23 11.36 -0.09
C PRO A 25 4.59 11.44 -1.58
N PRO A 26 5.70 12.08 -1.94
CA PRO A 26 6.15 12.15 -3.33
C PRO A 26 6.56 10.76 -3.85
N PRO A 27 6.54 10.50 -5.17
CA PRO A 27 6.84 9.17 -5.72
C PRO A 27 8.19 8.57 -5.28
N GLU A 28 9.21 9.40 -5.08
CA GLU A 28 10.54 8.99 -4.63
C GLU A 28 10.52 8.35 -3.24
N TYR A 29 9.54 8.69 -2.40
CA TYR A 29 9.35 8.09 -1.09
C TYR A 29 9.11 6.58 -1.23
N PHE A 30 8.19 6.17 -2.12
CA PHE A 30 7.86 4.75 -2.35
C PHE A 30 8.99 4.02 -3.10
N LEU A 31 9.61 4.70 -4.07
CA LEU A 31 10.72 4.14 -4.85
C LEU A 31 11.88 3.66 -3.97
N ASN A 32 12.15 4.38 -2.87
CA ASN A 32 13.25 4.06 -1.95
C ASN A 32 12.85 3.14 -0.78
N ARG A 33 11.59 2.70 -0.70
CA ARG A 33 11.02 1.99 0.45
C ARG A 33 10.25 0.71 0.06
N ILE A 34 10.53 0.16 -1.12
CA ILE A 34 9.80 -0.99 -1.68
C ILE A 34 9.89 -2.21 -0.75
N ILE A 35 8.73 -2.78 -0.42
CA ILE A 35 8.61 -4.09 0.23
C ILE A 35 8.49 -5.14 -0.87
N LEU A 36 9.38 -6.14 -0.86
CA LEU A 36 9.35 -7.26 -1.82
C LEU A 36 8.73 -8.49 -1.16
N SER A 37 7.82 -9.16 -1.87
CA SER A 37 7.25 -10.44 -1.45
C SER A 37 7.32 -11.48 -2.56
N ALA A 38 7.34 -12.76 -2.17
CA ALA A 38 7.44 -13.88 -3.09
C ALA A 38 6.08 -14.31 -3.69
N ARG A 39 4.96 -13.88 -3.10
CA ARG A 39 3.60 -14.23 -3.55
C ARG A 39 2.81 -12.96 -3.82
N ASN A 40 2.04 -12.96 -4.92
CA ASN A 40 1.16 -11.84 -5.25
C ASN A 40 0.08 -11.61 -4.20
N GLU A 41 -0.47 -12.67 -3.59
CA GLU A 41 -1.43 -12.54 -2.49
C GLU A 41 -0.86 -11.70 -1.32
N ASP A 42 0.40 -11.94 -0.95
CA ASP A 42 1.06 -11.14 0.09
C ASP A 42 1.34 -9.71 -0.40
N VAL A 43 1.63 -9.50 -1.70
CA VAL A 43 1.78 -8.16 -2.30
C VAL A 43 0.47 -7.38 -2.23
N ASP A 44 -0.65 -8.03 -2.58
CA ASP A 44 -1.98 -7.43 -2.57
C ASP A 44 -2.40 -7.04 -1.15
N ASP A 45 -2.19 -7.93 -0.17
CA ASP A 45 -2.48 -7.67 1.25
C ASP A 45 -1.65 -6.48 1.80
N ILE A 46 -0.36 -6.43 1.48
CA ILE A 46 0.54 -5.33 1.91
C ILE A 46 0.10 -4.01 1.27
N ASN A 47 -0.15 -4.01 -0.04
CA ASN A 47 -0.53 -2.80 -0.77
C ASN A 47 -1.88 -2.26 -0.28
N ALA A 48 -2.87 -3.13 -0.02
CA ALA A 48 -4.15 -2.74 0.55
C ALA A 48 -3.97 -2.07 1.93
N CYS A 49 -3.18 -2.69 2.82
CA CYS A 49 -2.90 -2.14 4.15
C CYS A 49 -2.24 -0.76 4.10
N ILE A 50 -1.37 -0.49 3.13
CA ILE A 50 -0.72 0.82 2.96
C ILE A 50 -1.71 1.82 2.35
N LEU A 51 -2.48 1.40 1.35
CA LEU A 51 -3.45 2.26 0.65
C LEU A 51 -4.54 2.78 1.59
N GLU A 52 -5.02 1.97 2.53
CA GLU A 52 -6.00 2.37 3.56
C GLU A 52 -5.50 3.50 4.48
N ARG A 53 -4.19 3.71 4.56
CA ARG A 53 -3.56 4.76 5.40
C ARG A 53 -3.31 6.04 4.63
N MET A 54 -3.41 6.00 3.31
CA MET A 54 -3.10 7.14 2.45
C MET A 54 -4.13 8.25 2.64
N PRO A 55 -3.70 9.53 2.66
CA PRO A 55 -4.62 10.64 2.67
C PRO A 55 -5.36 10.76 1.32
N GLY A 56 -6.61 11.21 1.36
CA GLY A 56 -7.42 11.48 0.17
C GLY A 56 -8.63 10.57 0.01
N GLU A 57 -9.21 10.56 -1.20
CA GLU A 57 -10.39 9.75 -1.53
C GLU A 57 -9.99 8.46 -2.25
N GLU A 58 -10.53 7.33 -1.78
CA GLU A 58 -10.39 6.04 -2.46
C GLU A 58 -11.07 6.07 -3.84
N ARG A 59 -10.39 5.52 -4.85
CA ARG A 59 -10.93 5.35 -6.19
C ARG A 59 -10.60 3.96 -6.71
N THR A 60 -11.64 3.25 -7.16
CA THR A 60 -11.49 1.97 -7.85
C THR A 60 -11.55 2.19 -9.36
N PHE A 61 -10.56 1.68 -10.07
CA PHE A 61 -10.51 1.68 -11.54
C PHE A 61 -10.71 0.26 -12.05
N HIS A 62 -11.82 0.01 -12.71
CA HIS A 62 -12.11 -1.30 -13.31
C HIS A 62 -11.39 -1.44 -14.64
N SER A 63 -10.81 -2.62 -14.89
CA SER A 63 -10.26 -2.96 -16.19
C SER A 63 -11.38 -2.96 -17.25
N VAL A 64 -11.01 -2.63 -18.49
CA VAL A 64 -11.91 -2.73 -19.65
C VAL A 64 -11.50 -3.97 -20.44
N ASP A 65 -11.74 -5.13 -19.84
CA ASP A 65 -11.42 -6.41 -20.46
C ASP A 65 -12.60 -6.87 -21.33
N SER A 66 -12.33 -7.18 -22.60
CA SER A 66 -13.26 -7.88 -23.47
C SER A 66 -12.82 -9.33 -23.68
N VAL A 67 -13.75 -10.26 -23.53
CA VAL A 67 -13.58 -11.63 -24.00
C VAL A 67 -14.08 -11.66 -25.44
N ILE A 68 -13.15 -11.79 -26.41
CA ILE A 68 -13.49 -12.00 -27.83
C ILE A 68 -13.83 -13.47 -28.06
#